data_AF-A8H1U5-F1
#
_entry.id   AF-A8H1U5-F1
#
_cell.length_a   1.000
_cell.length_b   1.000
_cell.length_c   1.000
_cell.angle_alpha   90.00
_cell.angle_beta   90.00
_cell.angle_gamma   90.00
#
_symmetry.space_group_name_H-M   'P 1'
#
loop_
_entity.id
_entity.type
_entity.pdbx_description
1 polymer ?
#
loop_
_entity_poly.entity_id
_entity_poly.type
_entity_poly.pdbx_seq_one_letter_code
_entity_poly.pdbx_strand_id
1 'polypeptide(L)' 'MTKLFILPILLSLVWALFLNYNGVPLKQGKTGFLYIIGISLTVIFALAFLLWLTAGQNIRN' A
#
# COMPACT_ATOMS: atom_id res chain seq x y z
N MET A 1 11.92 -1.62 -10.07
CA MET A 1 10.96 -2.51 -9.39
C MET A 1 10.85 -2.25 -7.87
N THR A 2 11.93 -1.95 -7.14
CA THR A 2 11.91 -1.80 -5.66
C THR A 2 11.16 -0.58 -5.12
N LYS A 3 10.96 0.46 -5.93
CA LYS A 3 10.36 1.74 -5.49
C LYS A 3 8.89 1.63 -5.06
N LEU A 4 8.15 0.64 -5.59
CA LEU A 4 6.74 0.42 -5.23
C LEU A 4 6.57 -0.03 -3.76
N PHE A 5 7.56 -0.72 -3.20
CA PHE A 5 7.56 -1.14 -1.79
C PHE A 5 7.92 0.00 -0.83
N ILE A 6 8.55 1.07 -1.33
CA ILE A 6 8.89 2.24 -0.52
C ILE A 6 7.64 3.10 -0.26
N LEU A 7 6.68 3.09 -1.18
CA LEU A 7 5.45 3.88 -1.09
C LEU A 7 4.66 3.64 0.21
N PRO A 8 4.32 2.38 0.63
CA PRO A 8 3.60 2.14 1.87
C PRO A 8 4.39 2.55 3.11
N ILE A 9 5.72 2.43 3.08
CA ILE A 9 6.60 2.87 4.18
C ILE A 9 6.56 4.39 4.30
N LEU A 10 6.63 5.10 3.17
CA LEU A 10 6.56 6.55 3.12
C LEU A 10 5.20 7.06 3.62
N LEU A 11 4.09 6.45 3.17
CA LEU A 11 2.75 6.79 3.66
C LEU A 11 2.61 6.53 5.17
N SER A 12 3.17 5.43 5.66
CA SER A 12 3.16 5.10 7.09
C SER A 12 3.94 6.12 7.93
N LEU A 13 5.09 6.59 7.43
CA LEU A 13 5.88 7.64 8.07
C LEU A 13 5.15 8.97 8.10
N VAL A 14 4.51 9.37 6.99
CA VAL A 14 3.70 10.59 6.92
C VAL A 14 2.53 10.53 7.92
N TRP A 15 1.84 9.39 8.03
CA TRP A 15 0.76 9.21 9.00
C TRP A 15 1.25 9.25 10.44
N ALA A 16 2.40 8.62 10.74
CA ALA A 16 3.02 8.70 12.06
C ALA A 16 3.41 10.14 12.45
N LEU A 17 3.98 10.91 11.51
CA LEU A 17 4.28 12.33 11.71
C LEU A 17 3.02 13.17 11.94
N PHE A 18 1.96 12.90 11.19
CA PHE A 18 0.67 13.55 11.37
C PHE A 18 0.08 13.29 12.77
N LEU A 19 0.11 12.04 13.24
CA LEU A 19 -0.35 11.69 14.58
C LEU A 19 0.48 12.38 15.65
N ASN A 20 1.81 12.39 15.50
CA ASN A 20 2.73 13.03 16.43
C ASN A 20 2.51 14.55 16.49
N TYR A 21 2.34 15.22 15.34
CA TYR A 21 2.08 16.65 15.27
C TYR A 21 0.74 17.05 15.93
N ASN A 22 -0.28 16.20 15.80
CA ASN A 22 -1.58 16.45 16.41
C ASN A 22 -1.69 15.95 17.87
N GLY A 23 -0.60 15.40 18.44
CA GLY A 23 -0.62 14.80 19.78
C GLY A 23 -1.53 13.58 19.91
N VAL A 24 -1.94 12.97 18.79
CA VAL A 24 -2.82 11.80 18.78
C VAL A 24 -1.98 10.56 19.11
N PRO A 25 -2.32 9.81 20.17
CA PRO A 25 -1.57 8.61 20.49
C PRO A 25 -1.69 7.57 19.37
N LEU A 26 -0.58 6.92 19.03
CA LEU A 26 -0.51 5.88 17.99
C LEU A 26 -1.58 4.78 18.15
N LYS A 27 -2.01 4.54 19.39
CA LYS A 27 -3.07 3.57 19.70
C LYS A 27 -4.44 3.95 19.11
N GLN A 28 -4.74 5.25 19.00
CA GLN A 28 -5.96 5.76 18.35
C GLN A 28 -5.78 5.89 16.83
N GLY A 29 -4.57 6.19 16.37
CA GLY A 29 -4.25 6.35 14.94
C GLY A 29 -4.12 5.05 14.13
N LYS A 30 -4.33 3.87 14.73
CA LYS A 30 -4.17 2.56 14.07
C LYS A 30 -5.00 2.39 12.81
N THR A 31 -6.17 3.01 12.77
CA THR A 31 -7.11 2.90 11.64
C THR A 31 -6.49 3.45 10.36
N GLY A 32 -5.71 4.53 10.43
CA GLY A 32 -5.00 5.07 9.26
C GLY A 32 -3.94 4.12 8.69
N PHE A 33 -3.21 3.41 9.55
CA PHE A 33 -2.29 2.37 9.12
C PHE A 33 -3.01 1.20 8.44
N LEU A 34 -4.19 0.81 8.94
CA LEU A 34 -5.03 -0.20 8.27
C LEU A 34 -5.50 0.25 6.89
N TYR A 35 -5.86 1.53 6.72
CA TYR A 35 -6.20 2.07 5.40
C TYR A 35 -5.00 2.03 4.44
N ILE A 36 -3.80 2.41 4.89
CA ILE A 36 -2.57 2.37 4.08
C ILE A 36 -2.29 0.93 3.62
N ILE A 37 -2.39 -0.04 4.53
CA ILE A 37 -2.22 -1.47 4.22
C ILE A 37 -3.30 -1.95 3.26
N GLY A 38 -4.57 -1.61 3.53
CA GLY A 38 -5.71 -2.00 2.71
C GLY A 38 -5.56 -1.53 1.27
N ILE A 39 -5.31 -0.24 1.06
CA ILE A 39 -5.11 0.34 -0.29
C ILE A 39 -3.91 -0.32 -0.99
N SER A 40 -2.80 -0.51 -0.28
CA SER A 40 -1.60 -1.14 -0.84
C SER A 40 -1.87 -2.58 -1.29
N LEU A 41 -2.58 -3.36 -0.47
CA LEU A 41 -2.98 -4.72 -0.82
C LEU A 41 -3.94 -4.74 -2.00
N THR A 42 -4.92 -3.83 -2.04
CA THR A 42 -5.85 -3.71 -3.18
C THR A 42 -5.09 -3.49 -4.49
N VAL A 43 -4.11 -2.58 -4.52
CA VAL A 43 -3.29 -2.33 -5.71
C VAL A 43 -2.48 -3.58 -6.10
N ILE A 44 -1.85 -4.25 -5.13
CA ILE A 44 -1.07 -5.48 -5.38
C ILE A 44 -1.97 -6.57 -5.97
N PHE A 45 -3.15 -6.79 -5.38
CA PHE A 45 -4.12 -7.78 -5.88
C PHE A 45 -4.62 -7.44 -7.28
N ALA A 46 -4.94 -6.17 -7.53
CA ALA A 46 -5.38 -5.73 -8.86
C ALA A 46 -4.30 -5.96 -9.92
N LEU A 47 -3.04 -5.61 -9.61
CA LEU A 47 -1.92 -5.83 -10.52
C LEU A 47 -1.65 -7.33 -10.74
N ALA A 48 -1.68 -8.14 -9.68
CA ALA A 48 -1.53 -9.59 -9.77
C ALA A 48 -2.64 -10.22 -10.61
N PHE A 49 -3.87 -9.75 -10.43
CA PHE A 49 -5.03 -10.20 -11.20
C PHE A 49 -4.91 -9.85 -12.69
N LEU A 50 -4.49 -8.61 -13.01
CA LEU A 50 -4.26 -8.21 -14.39
C LEU A 50 -3.15 -9.04 -15.05
N LEU A 51 -2.04 -9.28 -14.35
CA LEU A 51 -0.96 -10.15 -14.81
C LEU A 51 -1.47 -11.56 -15.07
N TRP A 52 -2.31 -12.11 -14.19
CA TRP A 52 -2.91 -13.43 -14.39
C TRP A 52 -3.80 -13.47 -15.64
N LEU A 53 -4.64 -12.45 -15.85
CA LEU A 53 -5.49 -12.34 -17.04
C LEU A 53 -4.67 -12.25 -18.34
N THR A 54 -3.56 -11.52 -18.33
CA THR A 54 -2.70 -11.35 -19.52
C THR A 54 -1.60 -12.41 -19.66
N ALA A 55 -1.42 -13.28 -18.66
CA ALA A 55 -0.40 -14.35 -18.69
C ALA A 55 -0.53 -15.24 -19.91
N GLY A 56 -1.76 -15.56 -20.33
CA GLY A 56 -2.03 -16.36 -21.52
C GLY A 56 -1.74 -15.65 -22.85
N GLN A 57 -1.73 -14.31 -22.87
CA GLN A 57 -1.39 -13.54 -24.08
C GLN A 57 0.13 -13.45 -24.28
N ASN A 58 0.91 -13.43 -23.20
CA ASN A 58 2.36 -13.30 -23.25
C ASN A 58 3.07 -14.55 -23.80
N ILE A 59 2.42 -15.72 -23.81
CA ILE A 59 2.98 -17.00 -24.29
C ILE A 59 2.83 -17.15 -25.82
N ARG A 60 2.00 -16.31 -26.47
CA ARG A 60 1.64 -16.41 -27.89
C ARG A 60 2.46 -15.51 -28.84
N ASN A 61 3.39 -14.72 -28.31
CA ASN A 61 4.37 -13.94 -29.08
C ASN A 61 5.74 -14.62 -29.02
#